data_AF-A0A317VSL9-F1
#
_entry.id   AF-A0A317VSL9-F1
#
_cell.length_a   1.000
_cell.length_b   1.000
_cell.length_c   1.000
_cell.angle_alpha   90.00
_cell.angle_beta   90.00
_cell.angle_gamma   90.00
#
_symmetry.space_group_name_H-M   'P 1'
#
loop_
_entity.id
_entity.type
_entity.pdbx_description
1 polymer ?
#
loop_
_entity_poly.entity_id
_entity_poly.type
_entity_poly.pdbx_seq_one_letter_code
_entity_poly.pdbx_strand_id
1 'polypeptide(L)'
;MFSIFASLLELEFIELDSESDLVWHPDVRIFSVWDDEAEENKFLGYGHAANFNLQRGFTDTNGKQSYPATALVCNFTRPTPVKPSLLKHSELLMLFHELGHGIHDLVAKTIFAHFHGTMIVNDFCEPPSHEAIQDMNTSQVFNFIRKTEAFVEGPEVQHGRHLLGAYDVGYYEYLQAELYALDMFSTIFQSDPLNAKQGRRFGRMILEKGGGQDEIKSLLDYLGREPNLNALYERLGIK
;
A
#
# COMPACT_ATOMS: atom_id res chain seq x y z
N MET A 1 13.00 5.43 -9.81
CA MET A 1 11.82 5.01 -9.02
C MET A 1 10.90 6.20 -8.79
N PHE A 2 11.29 7.23 -8.01
CA PHE A 2 10.46 8.45 -7.89
C PHE A 2 10.03 9.01 -9.24
N SER A 3 10.92 9.02 -10.24
CA SER A 3 10.60 9.38 -11.63
C SER A 3 9.37 8.68 -12.25
N ILE A 4 9.07 7.44 -11.86
CA ILE A 4 7.92 6.68 -12.37
C ILE A 4 6.63 7.18 -11.71
N PHE A 5 6.65 7.36 -10.39
CA PHE A 5 5.53 7.93 -9.64
C PHE A 5 5.29 9.39 -10.04
N ALA A 6 6.35 10.17 -10.22
CA ALA A 6 6.32 11.53 -10.76
C ALA A 6 5.63 11.58 -12.13
N SER A 7 6.00 10.70 -13.07
CA SER A 7 5.37 10.66 -14.40
C SER A 7 3.94 10.11 -14.41
N LEU A 8 3.62 9.13 -13.55
CA LEU A 8 2.29 8.53 -13.50
C LEU A 8 1.28 9.38 -12.75
N LEU A 9 1.72 10.05 -11.68
CA LEU A 9 0.86 10.78 -10.76
C LEU A 9 1.10 12.29 -10.81
N GLU A 10 1.86 12.81 -11.78
CA GLU A 10 2.18 14.25 -11.95
C GLU A 10 2.62 14.88 -10.61
N LEU A 11 3.66 14.29 -10.02
CA LEU A 11 4.22 14.68 -8.73
C LEU A 11 5.66 15.18 -8.87
N GLU A 12 5.99 16.28 -8.22
CA GLU A 12 7.39 16.73 -8.06
C GLU A 12 7.95 16.25 -6.71
N PHE A 13 9.19 15.73 -6.71
CA PHE A 13 9.91 15.31 -5.50
C PHE A 13 11.17 16.17 -5.36
N ILE A 14 11.18 17.07 -4.39
CA ILE A 14 12.31 17.97 -4.10
C ILE A 14 12.98 17.50 -2.81
N GLU A 15 14.23 17.04 -2.93
CA GLU A 15 15.08 16.71 -1.78
C GLU A 15 15.41 17.97 -0.98
N LEU A 16 15.31 17.87 0.35
CA LEU A 16 15.65 18.94 1.27
C LEU A 16 16.96 18.62 2.00
N ASP A 17 17.75 19.66 2.26
CA ASP A 17 18.94 19.52 3.11
C ASP A 17 18.53 19.05 4.52
N SER A 18 19.05 17.90 4.92
CA SER A 18 18.83 17.33 6.25
C SER A 18 19.72 18.02 7.29
N GLU A 19 19.32 19.22 7.72
CA GLU A 19 19.85 19.81 8.94
C GLU A 19 19.66 18.82 10.12
N SER A 20 20.66 18.73 10.99
CA SER A 20 20.84 17.62 11.95
C SER A 20 19.68 17.38 12.90
N ASP A 21 18.84 18.39 13.09
CA ASP A 21 17.85 18.45 14.16
C ASP A 21 16.46 17.97 13.70
N LEU A 22 16.28 17.73 12.38
CA LEU A 22 15.03 17.22 11.79
C LEU A 22 15.05 15.71 11.50
N VAL A 23 16.23 15.07 11.56
CA VAL A 23 16.41 13.65 11.22
C VAL A 23 16.81 12.80 12.43
N TRP A 24 16.23 11.61 12.55
CA TRP A 24 16.58 10.67 13.63
C TRP A 24 17.87 9.88 13.36
N HIS A 25 18.45 9.98 12.16
CA HIS A 25 19.70 9.32 11.78
C HIS A 25 20.36 10.06 10.59
N PRO A 26 21.70 10.20 10.53
CA PRO A 26 22.38 10.99 9.48
C PRO A 26 22.24 10.45 8.04
N ASP A 27 21.81 9.18 7.87
CA ASP A 27 21.52 8.61 6.54
C ASP A 27 20.07 8.84 6.08
N VAL A 28 19.23 9.53 6.87
CA VAL A 28 17.85 9.87 6.49
C VAL A 28 17.85 11.03 5.51
N ARG A 29 17.12 10.85 4.41
CA ARG A 29 16.92 11.87 3.37
C ARG A 29 15.47 12.34 3.41
N ILE A 30 15.25 13.65 3.41
CA ILE A 30 13.91 14.23 3.44
C ILE A 30 13.55 14.69 2.02
N PHE A 31 12.35 14.34 1.56
CA PHE A 31 11.80 14.84 0.31
C PHE A 31 10.51 15.59 0.61
N SER A 32 10.37 16.80 0.07
CA SER A 32 9.07 17.46 -0.08
C SER A 32 8.43 17.01 -1.39
N VAL A 33 7.13 16.71 -1.35
CA VAL A 33 6.37 16.23 -2.51
C VAL A 33 5.30 17.25 -2.88
N TRP A 34 5.05 17.47 -4.17
CA TRP A 34 4.16 18.53 -4.68
C TRP A 34 3.26 18.01 -5.81
N ASP A 35 2.04 18.56 -5.93
CA ASP A 35 1.05 18.26 -7.00
C ASP A 35 1.25 19.25 -8.17
N ASP A 36 1.67 18.77 -9.35
CA ASP A 36 2.12 19.58 -10.51
C ASP A 36 0.95 20.17 -11.35
N GLU A 37 -0.31 19.88 -10.97
CA GLU A 37 -1.52 20.39 -11.67
C GLU A 37 -2.11 21.65 -11.02
N ALA A 38 -1.79 21.94 -9.76
CA ALA A 38 -2.40 23.07 -9.05
C ALA A 38 -1.85 24.42 -9.56
N GLU A 39 -2.73 25.40 -9.79
CA GLU A 39 -2.33 26.76 -10.24
C GLU A 39 -1.33 27.46 -9.30
N GLU A 40 -1.23 26.98 -8.06
CA GLU A 40 -0.12 27.22 -7.13
C GLU A 40 0.41 25.85 -6.65
N ASN A 41 1.70 25.55 -6.85
CA ASN A 41 2.33 24.28 -6.47
C ASN A 41 1.93 23.84 -5.06
N LYS A 42 1.07 22.81 -4.94
CA LYS A 42 0.53 22.41 -3.65
C LYS A 42 1.45 21.39 -2.98
N PHE A 43 2.02 21.76 -1.83
CA PHE A 43 2.75 20.83 -0.97
C PHE A 43 1.86 19.66 -0.57
N LEU A 44 2.39 18.43 -0.66
CA LEU A 44 1.70 17.20 -0.32
C LEU A 44 2.25 16.55 0.95
N GLY A 45 3.55 16.64 1.23
CA GLY A 45 4.10 16.06 2.47
C GLY A 45 5.58 15.67 2.41
N TYR A 46 6.01 14.89 3.41
CA TYR A 46 7.38 14.39 3.58
C TYR A 46 7.48 12.85 3.45
N GLY A 47 8.63 12.30 3.00
CA GLY A 47 8.83 10.86 2.70
C GLY A 47 10.25 10.25 2.87
N HIS A 48 10.39 8.90 2.74
CA HIS A 48 11.67 8.10 2.69
C HIS A 48 11.55 6.71 1.93
N ALA A 49 11.69 5.50 2.55
CA ALA A 49 11.41 4.14 1.97
C ALA A 49 10.90 3.00 2.95
N ALA A 50 9.59 2.61 3.04
CA ALA A 50 8.86 1.59 3.89
C ALA A 50 7.92 1.95 5.09
N ASN A 51 6.59 1.87 4.92
CA ASN A 51 5.65 2.95 5.32
C ASN A 51 5.18 3.01 6.79
N PHE A 52 5.59 4.08 7.48
CA PHE A 52 5.03 4.57 8.74
C PHE A 52 4.41 5.96 8.53
N ASN A 53 3.10 6.06 8.71
CA ASN A 53 2.42 7.35 8.71
C ASN A 53 2.80 8.15 9.97
N LEU A 54 3.64 9.18 9.82
CA LEU A 54 4.08 10.06 10.93
C LEU A 54 3.04 11.13 11.25
N GLN A 55 2.43 11.71 10.21
CA GLN A 55 1.37 12.70 10.32
C GLN A 55 0.30 12.40 9.28
N ARG A 56 -0.96 12.46 9.71
CA ARG A 56 -2.11 12.23 8.84
C ARG A 56 -2.52 13.52 8.12
N GLY A 57 -2.75 13.40 6.83
CA GLY A 57 -3.35 14.44 6.01
C GLY A 57 -4.86 14.50 6.21
N PHE A 58 -5.39 15.69 6.49
CA PHE A 58 -6.84 15.92 6.47
C PHE A 58 -7.16 17.42 6.34
N THR A 59 -8.35 17.74 5.88
CA THR A 59 -8.89 19.10 5.92
C THR A 59 -9.85 19.23 7.11
N ASP A 60 -9.59 20.18 8.02
CA ASP A 60 -10.46 20.41 9.18
C ASP A 60 -11.78 21.13 8.80
N THR A 61 -12.69 21.26 9.76
CA THR A 61 -14.00 21.92 9.55
C THR A 61 -13.91 23.43 9.23
N ASN A 62 -12.75 24.04 9.38
CA ASN A 62 -12.47 25.44 9.04
C ASN A 62 -11.76 25.58 7.68
N GLY A 63 -11.54 24.47 6.96
CA GLY A 63 -10.82 24.43 5.70
C GLY A 63 -9.30 24.42 5.84
N LYS A 64 -8.74 24.27 7.06
CA LYS A 64 -7.29 24.21 7.27
C LYS A 64 -6.78 22.82 6.92
N GLN A 65 -5.80 22.77 6.01
CA GLN A 65 -5.10 21.54 5.64
C GLN A 65 -4.06 21.16 6.72
N SER A 66 -4.17 19.95 7.26
CA SER A 66 -3.02 19.18 7.77
C SER A 66 -2.38 18.46 6.59
N TYR A 67 -1.07 18.63 6.41
CA TYR A 67 -0.30 17.91 5.40
C TYR A 67 0.19 16.58 5.97
N PRO A 68 0.12 15.46 5.22
CA PRO A 68 0.68 14.20 5.66
C PRO A 68 2.20 14.23 5.73
N ALA A 69 2.75 13.31 6.52
CA ALA A 69 4.16 12.96 6.50
C ALA A 69 4.27 11.46 6.67
N THR A 70 5.05 10.81 5.81
CA THR A 70 5.41 9.39 5.93
C THR A 70 6.91 9.25 6.18
N ALA A 71 7.27 8.39 7.12
CA ALA A 71 8.63 7.90 7.30
C ALA A 71 8.68 6.44 6.95
N LEU A 72 9.77 6.04 6.33
CA LEU A 72 9.67 5.02 5.32
C LEU A 72 11.03 4.25 5.57
N VAL A 73 10.91 3.12 6.31
CA VAL A 73 11.76 2.10 7.02
C VAL A 73 12.54 0.93 6.35
N CYS A 74 13.40 1.09 5.33
CA CYS A 74 14.03 -0.05 4.60
C CYS A 74 15.39 -0.56 5.14
N ASN A 75 15.60 -1.89 5.13
CA ASN A 75 16.83 -2.56 5.58
C ASN A 75 17.68 -3.14 4.41
N PHE A 76 18.14 -2.28 3.49
CA PHE A 76 19.03 -2.71 2.41
C PHE A 76 20.50 -2.71 2.81
N THR A 77 21.32 -3.51 2.12
CA THR A 77 22.78 -3.54 2.35
C THR A 77 23.38 -2.19 2.00
N ARG A 78 24.05 -1.52 2.95
CA ARG A 78 24.72 -0.23 2.71
C ARG A 78 25.84 -0.36 1.66
N PRO A 79 25.99 0.61 0.73
CA PRO A 79 27.17 0.66 -0.13
C PRO A 79 28.45 0.88 0.71
N THR A 80 29.58 0.36 0.23
CA THR A 80 30.91 0.67 0.75
C THR A 80 31.73 1.41 -0.32
N PRO A 81 32.86 2.06 0.02
CA PRO A 81 33.68 2.77 -0.95
C PRO A 81 34.18 1.93 -2.14
N VAL A 82 34.16 0.60 -2.02
CA VAL A 82 34.61 -0.36 -3.04
C VAL A 82 33.51 -1.28 -3.56
N LYS A 83 32.28 -1.19 -3.05
CA LYS A 83 31.16 -2.07 -3.43
C LYS A 83 29.82 -1.33 -3.36
N PRO A 84 29.11 -1.15 -4.49
CA PRO A 84 27.78 -0.55 -4.47
C PRO A 84 26.77 -1.44 -3.73
N SER A 85 25.68 -0.83 -3.27
CA SER A 85 24.49 -1.58 -2.87
C SER A 85 23.84 -2.16 -4.12
N LEU A 86 23.60 -3.47 -4.13
CA LEU A 86 22.90 -4.17 -5.19
C LEU A 86 21.67 -4.83 -4.59
N LEU A 87 20.49 -4.43 -5.07
CA LEU A 87 19.22 -5.02 -4.64
C LEU A 87 18.94 -6.31 -5.42
N LYS A 88 18.48 -7.33 -4.72
CA LYS A 88 17.81 -8.48 -5.33
C LYS A 88 16.48 -8.04 -5.94
N HIS A 89 15.97 -8.80 -6.91
CA HIS A 89 14.64 -8.56 -7.48
C HIS A 89 13.54 -8.49 -6.41
N SER A 90 13.58 -9.35 -5.40
CA SER A 90 12.64 -9.33 -4.26
C SER A 90 12.73 -8.06 -3.41
N GLU A 91 13.94 -7.50 -3.24
CA GLU A 91 14.18 -6.28 -2.47
C GLU A 91 13.71 -5.04 -3.28
N LEU A 92 13.84 -5.09 -4.60
CA LEU A 92 13.28 -4.08 -5.50
C LEU A 92 11.74 -4.11 -5.50
N LEU A 93 11.11 -5.29 -5.57
CA LEU A 93 9.65 -5.43 -5.49
C LEU A 93 9.10 -4.92 -4.16
N MET A 94 9.75 -5.28 -3.03
CA MET A 94 9.44 -4.73 -1.72
C MET A 94 9.50 -3.20 -1.73
N LEU A 95 10.58 -2.61 -2.27
CA LEU A 95 10.73 -1.16 -2.32
C LEU A 95 9.61 -0.45 -3.09
N PHE A 96 9.13 -1.03 -4.20
CA PHE A 96 7.99 -0.50 -4.94
C PHE A 96 6.67 -0.66 -4.19
N HIS A 97 6.43 -1.80 -3.53
CA HIS A 97 5.24 -2.02 -2.69
C HIS A 97 5.16 -0.99 -1.55
N GLU A 98 6.26 -0.87 -0.82
CA GLU A 98 6.42 0.04 0.30
C GLU A 98 6.30 1.52 -0.09
N LEU A 99 6.89 1.93 -1.21
CA LEU A 99 6.69 3.28 -1.73
C LEU A 99 5.25 3.51 -2.19
N GLY A 100 4.56 2.48 -2.71
CA GLY A 100 3.14 2.55 -3.05
C GLY A 100 2.27 3.01 -1.86
N HIS A 101 2.51 2.47 -0.67
CA HIS A 101 1.84 2.91 0.56
C HIS A 101 2.16 4.36 0.92
N GLY A 102 3.44 4.76 0.86
CA GLY A 102 3.85 6.14 1.13
C GLY A 102 3.26 7.15 0.14
N ILE A 103 3.12 6.76 -1.12
CA ILE A 103 2.45 7.57 -2.16
C ILE A 103 0.94 7.67 -1.89
N HIS A 104 0.29 6.57 -1.48
CA HIS A 104 -1.12 6.58 -1.08
C HIS A 104 -1.35 7.56 0.09
N ASP A 105 -0.51 7.51 1.14
CA ASP A 105 -0.55 8.46 2.25
C ASP A 105 -0.37 9.91 1.79
N LEU A 106 0.58 10.19 0.89
CA LEU A 106 0.87 11.55 0.41
C LEU A 106 -0.27 12.16 -0.43
N VAL A 107 -0.99 11.35 -1.22
CA VAL A 107 -2.06 11.87 -2.11
C VAL A 107 -3.46 11.76 -1.51
N ALA A 108 -3.67 11.04 -0.40
CA ALA A 108 -4.99 10.86 0.22
C ALA A 108 -5.59 12.18 0.74
N LYS A 109 -6.78 12.54 0.23
CA LYS A 109 -7.48 13.82 0.47
C LYS A 109 -8.77 13.55 1.26
N THR A 110 -8.66 13.43 2.59
CA THR A 110 -9.80 13.13 3.49
C THR A 110 -10.15 14.30 4.44
N ILE A 111 -11.36 14.25 5.02
CA ILE A 111 -11.83 15.22 6.03
C ILE A 111 -11.66 14.73 7.48
N PHE A 112 -11.49 13.43 7.68
CA PHE A 112 -11.23 12.82 8.98
C PHE A 112 -9.90 12.10 8.97
N ALA A 113 -9.04 12.42 9.93
CA ALA A 113 -7.75 11.76 10.11
C ALA A 113 -7.87 10.23 10.32
N HIS A 114 -9.03 9.71 10.75
CA HIS A 114 -9.22 8.26 10.89
C HIS A 114 -9.10 7.51 9.56
N PHE A 115 -9.61 8.09 8.46
CA PHE A 115 -9.70 7.48 7.12
C PHE A 115 -8.54 7.85 6.18
N HIS A 116 -7.53 8.57 6.68
CA HIS A 116 -6.43 9.06 5.85
C HIS A 116 -5.48 7.94 5.41
N GLY A 117 -4.99 8.02 4.16
CA GLY A 117 -3.96 7.15 3.63
C GLY A 117 -4.41 5.70 3.54
N THR A 118 -3.54 4.76 3.92
CA THR A 118 -3.82 3.32 3.92
C THR A 118 -4.83 2.83 4.97
N MET A 119 -5.55 3.73 5.67
CA MET A 119 -6.60 3.38 6.64
C MET A 119 -7.91 2.96 5.95
N ILE A 120 -7.85 1.93 5.11
CA ILE A 120 -8.99 1.30 4.42
C ILE A 120 -9.66 0.23 5.30
N VAL A 121 -10.74 -0.37 4.81
CA VAL A 121 -11.42 -1.46 5.52
C VAL A 121 -10.62 -2.74 5.39
N ASN A 122 -10.05 -3.23 6.50
CA ASN A 122 -9.63 -4.61 6.62
C ASN A 122 -10.88 -5.49 6.58
N ASP A 123 -10.93 -6.45 5.65
CA ASP A 123 -12.16 -7.19 5.42
C ASP A 123 -12.28 -8.38 6.38
N PHE A 124 -13.36 -8.35 7.16
CA PHE A 124 -13.57 -9.29 8.25
C PHE A 124 -14.33 -10.50 7.71
N CYS A 125 -13.63 -11.63 7.56
CA CYS A 125 -14.29 -12.92 7.35
C CYS A 125 -15.08 -13.29 8.62
N GLU A 126 -16.32 -12.80 8.69
CA GLU A 126 -17.26 -12.91 9.81
C GLU A 126 -17.30 -14.35 10.36
N PRO A 127 -16.66 -14.62 11.52
CA PRO A 127 -16.92 -15.84 12.26
C PRO A 127 -18.32 -15.72 12.89
N PRO A 128 -19.02 -16.84 13.13
CA PRO A 128 -20.42 -16.81 13.56
C PRO A 128 -20.67 -16.08 14.89
N SER A 129 -19.64 -15.88 15.72
CA SER A 129 -19.61 -14.88 16.78
C SER A 129 -18.17 -14.55 17.21
N HIS A 130 -18.00 -13.52 18.05
CA HIS A 130 -16.72 -13.21 18.68
C HIS A 130 -16.26 -14.31 19.66
N GLU A 131 -17.19 -14.92 20.43
CA GLU A 131 -16.86 -16.05 21.30
C GLU A 131 -16.32 -17.25 20.50
N ALA A 132 -16.86 -17.48 19.30
CA ALA A 132 -16.39 -18.57 18.42
C ALA A 132 -14.93 -18.40 17.95
N ILE A 133 -14.37 -17.18 17.95
CA ILE A 133 -12.93 -16.95 17.74
C ILE A 133 -12.15 -17.27 19.02
N GLN A 134 -12.61 -16.78 20.17
CA GLN A 134 -11.89 -16.92 21.44
C GLN A 134 -11.70 -18.39 21.83
N ASP A 135 -12.69 -19.23 21.58
CA ASP A 135 -12.66 -20.67 21.84
C ASP A 135 -11.98 -21.48 20.70
N MET A 136 -11.61 -20.84 19.59
CA MET A 136 -11.01 -21.55 18.45
C MET A 136 -9.57 -21.98 18.77
N ASN A 137 -9.32 -23.29 18.77
CA ASN A 137 -7.96 -23.81 18.64
C ASN A 137 -7.46 -23.58 17.21
N THR A 138 -7.00 -22.36 16.95
CA THR A 138 -6.46 -21.94 15.67
C THR A 138 -5.36 -22.88 15.18
N SER A 139 -4.55 -23.49 16.06
CA SER A 139 -3.42 -24.36 15.67
C SER A 139 -3.91 -25.65 15.03
N GLN A 140 -4.98 -26.20 15.57
CA GLN A 140 -5.66 -27.37 15.01
C GLN A 140 -6.31 -27.02 13.67
N VAL A 141 -6.97 -25.87 13.55
CA VAL A 141 -7.61 -25.40 12.31
C VAL A 141 -6.57 -25.17 11.21
N PHE A 142 -5.45 -24.50 11.50
CA PHE A 142 -4.38 -24.26 10.54
C PHE A 142 -3.73 -25.55 10.06
N ASN A 143 -3.43 -26.50 10.95
CA ASN A 143 -2.85 -27.79 10.55
C ASN A 143 -3.86 -28.67 9.79
N PHE A 144 -5.16 -28.55 10.08
CA PHE A 144 -6.23 -29.18 9.30
C PHE A 144 -6.26 -28.61 7.86
N ILE A 145 -6.43 -27.30 7.68
CA ILE A 145 -6.47 -26.63 6.37
C ILE A 145 -5.19 -26.90 5.56
N ARG A 146 -4.02 -26.84 6.21
CA ARG A 146 -2.73 -27.16 5.58
C ARG A 146 -2.70 -28.59 5.01
N LYS A 147 -3.39 -29.53 5.65
CA LYS A 147 -3.46 -30.93 5.23
C LYS A 147 -4.57 -31.19 4.20
N THR A 148 -5.75 -30.57 4.34
CA THR A 148 -6.90 -30.84 3.47
C THR A 148 -6.91 -30.01 2.20
N GLU A 149 -6.56 -28.72 2.28
CA GLU A 149 -6.65 -27.79 1.15
C GLU A 149 -5.30 -27.57 0.47
N ALA A 150 -4.23 -27.42 1.25
CA ALA A 150 -2.88 -27.23 0.71
C ALA A 150 -2.13 -28.55 0.46
N PHE A 151 -2.67 -29.69 0.90
CA PHE A 151 -2.09 -31.04 0.77
C PHE A 151 -0.63 -31.17 1.28
N VAL A 152 -0.21 -30.30 2.23
CA VAL A 152 1.15 -30.31 2.76
C VAL A 152 1.24 -31.25 3.96
N GLU A 153 1.81 -32.44 3.73
CA GLU A 153 2.16 -33.37 4.81
C GLU A 153 3.40 -32.90 5.59
N GLY A 154 3.41 -33.13 6.90
CA GLY A 154 4.52 -32.82 7.79
C GLY A 154 4.11 -32.75 9.27
N PRO A 155 5.06 -32.54 10.19
CA PRO A 155 4.75 -32.35 11.61
C PRO A 155 3.84 -31.13 11.81
N GLU A 156 3.02 -31.16 12.86
CA GLU A 156 2.19 -30.00 13.24
C GLU A 156 3.07 -28.81 13.65
N VAL A 157 2.64 -27.60 13.26
CA VAL A 157 3.34 -26.35 13.56
C VAL A 157 2.41 -25.37 14.27
N GLN A 158 2.97 -24.57 15.18
CA GLN A 158 2.31 -23.33 15.64
C GLN A 158 2.43 -22.25 14.56
N HIS A 159 1.49 -21.31 14.53
CA HIS A 159 1.34 -20.36 13.41
C HIS A 159 2.47 -19.34 13.27
N GLY A 160 2.50 -18.70 12.10
CA GLY A 160 3.33 -17.54 11.83
C GLY A 160 2.90 -16.28 12.59
N ARG A 161 3.86 -15.37 12.77
CA ARG A 161 3.72 -14.10 13.53
C ARG A 161 2.59 -13.18 13.08
N HIS A 162 2.12 -13.25 11.83
CA HIS A 162 1.07 -12.37 11.32
C HIS A 162 -0.24 -12.51 12.12
N LEU A 163 -0.60 -13.73 12.55
CA LEU A 163 -1.79 -13.95 13.38
C LEU A 163 -1.64 -13.41 14.83
N LEU A 164 -0.45 -12.98 15.23
CA LEU A 164 -0.19 -12.38 16.54
C LEU A 164 0.17 -10.89 16.43
N GLY A 165 0.03 -10.32 15.23
CA GLY A 165 0.40 -8.94 14.89
C GLY A 165 -0.76 -8.11 14.34
N ALA A 166 -2.00 -8.40 14.76
CA ALA A 166 -3.25 -7.78 14.28
C ALA A 166 -3.61 -8.06 12.81
N TYR A 167 -3.15 -9.20 12.25
CA TYR A 167 -3.61 -9.77 10.97
C TYR A 167 -4.19 -11.18 11.18
N ASP A 168 -4.80 -11.43 12.34
CA ASP A 168 -5.38 -12.71 12.78
C ASP A 168 -6.51 -13.24 11.89
N VAL A 169 -7.20 -12.35 11.18
CA VAL A 169 -8.29 -12.70 10.24
C VAL A 169 -8.12 -12.12 8.83
N GLY A 170 -7.26 -11.10 8.65
CA GLY A 170 -7.06 -10.40 7.37
C GLY A 170 -6.00 -11.00 6.43
N TYR A 171 -5.42 -12.17 6.72
CA TYR A 171 -4.30 -12.68 5.88
C TYR A 171 -4.70 -13.00 4.42
N TYR A 172 -6.01 -13.14 4.12
CA TYR A 172 -6.49 -13.33 2.75
C TYR A 172 -6.62 -12.01 1.97
N GLU A 173 -6.59 -10.85 2.64
CA GLU A 173 -6.52 -9.51 2.02
C GLU A 173 -5.35 -9.42 1.02
N TYR A 174 -4.23 -10.12 1.27
CA TYR A 174 -3.12 -10.19 0.32
C TYR A 174 -3.51 -10.77 -1.04
N LEU A 175 -4.37 -11.81 -1.07
CA LEU A 175 -4.85 -12.42 -2.31
C LEU A 175 -5.91 -11.56 -2.99
N GLN A 176 -6.76 -10.90 -2.20
CA GLN A 176 -7.79 -9.97 -2.68
C GLN A 176 -7.17 -8.69 -3.27
N ALA A 177 -6.16 -8.13 -2.60
CA ALA A 177 -5.38 -7.01 -3.09
C ALA A 177 -4.59 -7.38 -4.35
N GLU A 178 -3.99 -8.59 -4.43
CA GLU A 178 -3.37 -9.06 -5.68
C GLU A 178 -4.43 -9.20 -6.80
N LEU A 179 -5.61 -9.74 -6.51
CA LEU A 179 -6.72 -9.82 -7.46
C LEU A 179 -7.13 -8.43 -7.99
N TYR A 180 -7.42 -7.47 -7.11
CA TYR A 180 -7.85 -6.13 -7.51
C TYR A 180 -6.75 -5.37 -8.24
N ALA A 181 -5.49 -5.49 -7.80
CA ALA A 181 -4.35 -4.91 -8.50
C ALA A 181 -4.16 -5.51 -9.91
N LEU A 182 -4.33 -6.82 -10.07
CA LEU A 182 -4.25 -7.49 -11.38
C LEU A 182 -5.41 -7.10 -12.30
N ASP A 183 -6.64 -7.00 -11.79
CA ASP A 183 -7.79 -6.62 -12.60
C ASP A 183 -7.71 -5.15 -13.06
N MET A 184 -7.29 -4.25 -12.15
CA MET A 184 -6.97 -2.85 -12.50
C MET A 184 -5.82 -2.73 -13.50
N PHE A 185 -4.73 -3.48 -13.31
CA PHE A 185 -3.57 -3.44 -14.21
C PHE A 185 -3.91 -3.97 -15.60
N SER A 186 -4.49 -5.17 -15.68
CA SER A 186 -4.90 -5.80 -16.95
C SER A 186 -5.91 -4.96 -17.73
N THR A 187 -6.91 -4.40 -17.05
CA THR A 187 -7.97 -3.63 -17.70
C THR A 187 -7.52 -2.25 -18.18
N ILE A 188 -6.63 -1.56 -17.44
CA ILE A 188 -6.32 -0.14 -17.68
C ILE A 188 -4.88 0.12 -18.14
N PHE A 189 -3.90 -0.63 -17.62
CA PHE A 189 -2.47 -0.32 -17.78
C PHE A 189 -1.69 -1.32 -18.65
N GLN A 190 -2.22 -2.50 -18.94
CA GLN A 190 -1.47 -3.56 -19.65
C GLN A 190 -0.97 -3.16 -21.05
N SER A 191 -1.71 -2.30 -21.75
CA SER A 191 -1.33 -1.79 -23.08
C SER A 191 -0.29 -0.66 -23.03
N ASP A 192 -0.27 0.11 -21.95
CA ASP A 192 0.68 1.21 -21.69
C ASP A 192 0.87 1.39 -20.17
N PRO A 193 1.84 0.67 -19.56
CA PRO A 193 2.02 0.70 -18.11
C PRO A 193 2.49 2.04 -17.54
N LEU A 194 2.89 2.99 -18.39
CA LEU A 194 3.38 4.32 -18.00
C LEU A 194 2.45 5.44 -18.48
N ASN A 195 1.18 5.12 -18.78
CA ASN A 195 0.21 6.09 -19.24
C ASN A 195 -0.15 7.11 -18.13
N ALA A 196 0.46 8.30 -18.18
CA ALA A 196 0.26 9.37 -17.19
C ALA A 196 -1.23 9.71 -16.96
N LYS A 197 -2.04 9.76 -18.02
CA LYS A 197 -3.48 10.03 -17.93
C LYS A 197 -4.22 8.96 -17.11
N GLN A 198 -3.89 7.69 -17.28
CA GLN A 198 -4.46 6.62 -16.45
C GLN A 198 -3.88 6.61 -15.04
N GLY A 199 -2.60 6.96 -14.87
CA GLY A 199 -1.98 7.12 -13.56
C GLY A 199 -2.67 8.20 -12.72
N ARG A 200 -2.90 9.40 -13.26
CA ARG A 200 -3.68 10.46 -12.58
C ARG A 200 -5.12 10.05 -12.30
N ARG A 201 -5.75 9.29 -13.21
CA ARG A 201 -7.08 8.73 -12.99
C ARG A 201 -7.08 7.76 -11.80
N PHE A 202 -6.09 6.86 -11.72
CA PHE A 202 -5.89 5.96 -10.59
C PHE A 202 -5.67 6.72 -9.29
N GLY A 203 -4.80 7.75 -9.30
CA GLY A 203 -4.59 8.65 -8.17
C GLY A 203 -5.91 9.23 -7.66
N ARG A 204 -6.69 9.90 -8.52
CA ARG A 204 -7.95 10.57 -8.15
C ARG A 204 -9.09 9.64 -7.72
N MET A 205 -9.17 8.45 -8.30
CA MET A 205 -10.31 7.55 -8.13
C MET A 205 -10.08 6.50 -7.04
N ILE A 206 -8.84 6.09 -6.82
CA ILE A 206 -8.45 5.12 -5.79
C ILE A 206 -7.72 5.84 -4.65
N LEU A 207 -6.50 6.33 -4.89
CA LEU A 207 -5.60 6.78 -3.81
C LEU A 207 -6.08 8.02 -3.05
N GLU A 208 -6.64 9.01 -3.75
CA GLU A 208 -7.13 10.25 -3.12
C GLU A 208 -8.28 9.99 -2.14
N LYS A 209 -8.97 8.84 -2.22
CA LYS A 209 -10.10 8.52 -1.35
C LYS A 209 -9.68 8.08 0.05
N GLY A 210 -8.51 7.43 0.18
CA GLY A 210 -8.17 6.68 1.40
C GLY A 210 -9.31 5.74 1.82
N GLY A 211 -9.52 5.56 3.12
CA GLY A 211 -10.72 4.91 3.66
C GLY A 211 -11.98 5.78 3.68
N GLY A 212 -11.98 6.96 3.04
CA GLY A 212 -13.10 7.89 3.02
C GLY A 212 -14.23 7.50 2.07
N GLN A 213 -14.02 6.47 1.26
CA GLN A 213 -15.02 5.85 0.37
C GLN A 213 -14.92 4.33 0.51
N ASP A 214 -16.06 3.65 0.39
CA ASP A 214 -16.11 2.18 0.27
C ASP A 214 -15.21 1.67 -0.87
N GLU A 215 -14.47 0.58 -0.62
CA GLU A 215 -13.49 0.05 -1.58
C GLU A 215 -14.18 -0.52 -2.82
N ILE A 216 -15.24 -1.31 -2.66
CA ILE A 216 -15.99 -1.89 -3.78
C ILE A 216 -16.59 -0.79 -4.65
N LYS A 217 -17.14 0.28 -4.05
CA LYS A 217 -17.55 1.49 -4.79
C LYS A 217 -16.39 2.12 -5.56
N SER A 218 -15.21 2.23 -4.95
CA SER A 218 -14.02 2.82 -5.59
C SER A 218 -13.56 1.98 -6.80
N LEU A 219 -13.58 0.64 -6.67
CA LEU A 219 -13.29 -0.30 -7.75
C LEU A 219 -14.37 -0.26 -8.85
N LEU A 220 -15.65 -0.19 -8.49
CA LEU A 220 -16.78 -0.03 -9.42
C LEU A 220 -16.65 1.26 -10.26
N ASP A 221 -16.43 2.40 -9.60
CA ASP A 221 -16.23 3.69 -10.27
C ASP A 221 -14.99 3.66 -11.19
N TYR A 222 -13.91 2.99 -10.76
CA TYR A 222 -12.65 2.95 -11.49
C TYR A 222 -12.63 1.95 -12.66
N LEU A 223 -13.20 0.76 -12.51
CA LEU A 223 -13.27 -0.26 -13.56
C LEU A 223 -14.48 -0.10 -14.48
N GLY A 224 -15.54 0.60 -14.03
CA GLY A 224 -16.83 0.69 -14.72
C GLY A 224 -17.66 -0.60 -14.64
N ARG A 225 -17.25 -1.54 -13.78
CA ARG A 225 -17.84 -2.88 -13.56
C ARG A 225 -17.32 -3.45 -12.24
N GLU A 226 -17.93 -4.53 -11.76
CA GLU A 226 -17.38 -5.28 -10.62
C GLU A 226 -15.99 -5.87 -10.94
N PRO A 227 -15.09 -5.97 -9.95
CA PRO A 227 -13.82 -6.67 -10.10
C PRO A 227 -14.05 -8.17 -10.32
N ASN A 228 -13.18 -8.84 -11.07
CA ASN A 228 -13.34 -10.27 -11.36
C ASN A 228 -12.03 -11.04 -11.50
N LEU A 229 -12.13 -12.37 -11.39
CA LEU A 229 -10.99 -13.31 -11.34
C LEU A 229 -10.28 -13.53 -12.69
N ASN A 230 -10.69 -12.88 -13.79
CA ASN A 230 -10.19 -13.22 -15.13
C ASN A 230 -8.68 -13.04 -15.28
N ALA A 231 -8.14 -11.95 -14.76
CA ALA A 231 -6.71 -11.63 -14.81
C ALA A 231 -5.87 -12.54 -13.91
N LEU A 232 -6.41 -12.90 -12.73
CA LEU A 232 -5.76 -13.83 -11.81
C LEU A 232 -5.69 -15.24 -12.41
N TYR A 233 -6.78 -15.74 -13.00
CA TYR A 233 -6.79 -17.05 -13.67
C TYR A 233 -5.84 -17.13 -14.87
N GLU A 234 -5.70 -16.05 -15.64
CA GLU A 234 -4.73 -15.98 -16.74
C GLU A 234 -3.29 -16.01 -16.21
N ARG A 235 -2.96 -15.22 -15.18
CA ARG A 235 -1.66 -15.22 -14.49
C ARG A 235 -1.29 -16.58 -13.90
N LEU A 236 -2.27 -17.32 -13.38
CA LEU A 236 -2.10 -18.66 -12.81
C LEU A 236 -2.09 -19.79 -13.86
N GLY A 237 -2.38 -19.51 -15.13
CA GLY A 237 -2.45 -20.52 -16.19
C GLY A 237 -3.65 -21.48 -16.05
N ILE A 238 -4.76 -20.99 -15.50
CA ILE A 238 -6.00 -21.77 -15.22
C ILE A 238 -7.03 -21.65 -16.36
N LYS A 239 -6.67 -20.98 -17.48
CA LYS A 239 -7.49 -20.80 -18.68
C LYS A 239 -6.91 -21.50 -19.90
#